data_AF-A0A0U4WH82-F1
#
_entry.id   AF-A0A0U4WH82-F1
#
_cell.length_a   1.000
_cell.length_b   1.000
_cell.length_c   1.000
_cell.angle_alpha   90.00
_cell.angle_beta   90.00
_cell.angle_gamma   90.00
#
_symmetry.space_group_name_H-M   'P 1'
#
loop_
_entity.id
_entity.type
_entity.pdbx_description
1 polymer ?
#
loop_
_entity_poly.entity_id
_entity_poly.type
_entity_poly.pdbx_seq_one_letter_code
_entity_poly.pdbx_strand_id
1 'polypeptide(L)'
;MTIQPWTAVDDLRPAVALVILHRGLEPAVTVELRTGLPGCSDLPVLQLEDAARLHEDWLARGPQSRVVNLLSRLGSDCLLLVVEPEGASELEWLGSVAGQRLQHFSTATPTSELIARLQQLRRERLLAVLPL
;
A
#
# COMPACT_ATOMS: atom_id res chain seq x y z
N MET A 1 19.32 -1.98 -13.41
CA MET A 1 18.42 -0.83 -13.28
C MET A 1 17.41 -1.19 -12.20
N THR A 2 17.44 -0.53 -11.05
CA THR A 2 16.42 -0.70 -10.00
C THR A 2 15.13 -0.05 -10.49
N ILE A 3 14.15 -0.87 -10.86
CA ILE A 3 12.80 -0.39 -11.15
C ILE A 3 12.26 0.19 -9.86
N GLN A 4 11.93 1.48 -9.87
CA GLN A 4 11.35 2.10 -8.68
C GLN A 4 9.98 1.46 -8.44
N PRO A 5 9.69 0.98 -7.22
CA PRO A 5 8.51 0.17 -6.94
C PRO A 5 7.21 0.86 -7.41
N TRP A 6 7.16 2.18 -7.33
CA TRP A 6 6.07 3.03 -7.81
C TRP A 6 5.67 2.91 -9.29
N THR A 7 6.56 2.47 -10.17
CA THR A 7 6.18 2.25 -11.58
C THR A 7 5.26 1.06 -11.75
N ALA A 8 5.27 0.12 -10.79
CA ALA A 8 4.37 -1.03 -10.81
C ALA A 8 2.91 -0.65 -10.51
N VAL A 9 2.62 0.57 -10.02
CA VAL A 9 1.25 1.01 -9.72
C VAL A 9 0.36 1.02 -10.97
N ASP A 10 0.94 1.25 -12.15
CA ASP A 10 0.20 1.18 -13.40
C ASP A 10 -0.38 -0.21 -13.70
N ASP A 11 0.34 -1.26 -13.31
CA ASP A 11 -0.05 -2.66 -13.51
C ASP A 11 -1.16 -3.10 -12.54
N LEU A 12 -1.56 -2.23 -11.60
CA LEU A 12 -2.49 -2.58 -10.51
C LEU A 12 -3.95 -2.20 -10.79
N ARG A 13 -4.29 -1.59 -11.92
CA ARG A 13 -5.68 -1.19 -12.19
C ARG A 13 -6.50 -2.38 -12.71
N PRO A 14 -7.70 -2.70 -12.14
CA PRO A 14 -8.51 -1.94 -11.17
C PRO A 14 -8.47 -2.49 -9.72
N ALA A 15 -7.38 -2.26 -8.98
CA ALA A 15 -7.24 -2.76 -7.61
C ALA A 15 -8.21 -2.07 -6.64
N VAL A 16 -8.99 -2.89 -5.92
CA VAL A 16 -9.87 -2.43 -4.83
C VAL A 16 -9.11 -2.14 -3.52
N ALA A 17 -7.90 -2.71 -3.38
CA ALA A 17 -7.01 -2.48 -2.26
C ALA A 17 -5.54 -2.65 -2.70
N LEU A 18 -4.64 -1.87 -2.10
CA LEU A 18 -3.20 -1.89 -2.33
C LEU A 18 -2.46 -2.01 -0.99
N VAL A 19 -1.59 -3.01 -0.87
CA VAL A 19 -0.70 -3.14 0.30
C VAL A 19 0.58 -2.35 0.04
N ILE A 20 0.96 -1.52 1.00
CA ILE A 20 2.15 -0.69 0.95
C ILE A 20 3.05 -1.06 2.12
N LEU A 21 4.26 -1.54 1.81
CA LEU A 21 5.25 -2.00 2.80
C LEU A 21 6.28 -0.92 3.05
N HIS A 22 6.46 -0.50 4.30
CA HIS A 22 7.50 0.45 4.67
C HIS A 22 8.92 -0.13 4.51
N ARG A 23 9.90 0.68 4.12
CA ARG A 23 11.31 0.23 3.98
C ARG A 23 11.93 -0.33 5.25
N GLY A 24 11.45 0.14 6.41
CA GLY A 24 11.99 -0.22 7.72
C GLY A 24 11.56 -1.61 8.18
N LEU A 25 10.70 -2.30 7.43
CA LEU A 25 10.33 -3.68 7.73
C LEU A 25 11.55 -4.59 7.59
N GLU A 26 11.65 -5.57 8.48
CA GLU A 26 12.70 -6.57 8.38
C GLU A 26 12.60 -7.32 7.03
N PRO A 27 13.73 -7.68 6.40
CA PRO A 27 13.72 -8.40 5.13
C PRO A 27 12.94 -9.71 5.19
N ALA A 28 13.03 -10.45 6.31
CA ALA A 28 12.31 -11.70 6.51
C ALA A 28 10.79 -11.47 6.51
N VAL A 29 10.30 -10.49 7.28
CA VAL A 29 8.88 -10.11 7.32
C VAL A 29 8.39 -9.65 5.94
N THR A 30 9.20 -8.87 5.22
CA THR A 30 8.87 -8.42 3.87
C THR A 30 8.72 -9.60 2.92
N VAL A 31 9.64 -10.56 2.96
CA VAL A 31 9.57 -11.78 2.13
C VAL A 31 8.35 -12.62 2.49
N GLU A 32 8.08 -12.82 3.78
CA GLU A 32 6.90 -13.54 4.25
C GLU A 32 5.60 -12.88 3.79
N LEU A 33 5.47 -11.55 3.94
CA LEU A 33 4.30 -10.81 3.47
C LEU A 33 4.13 -10.93 1.95
N ARG A 34 5.20 -10.80 1.18
CA ARG A 34 5.15 -10.95 -0.29
C ARG A 34 4.82 -12.38 -0.74
N THR A 35 5.16 -13.37 0.07
CA THR A 35 4.91 -14.79 -0.23
C THR A 35 3.51 -15.21 0.22
N GLY A 36 3.06 -14.72 1.37
CA GLY A 36 1.77 -15.06 1.96
C GLY A 36 0.60 -14.26 1.40
N LEU A 37 0.84 -13.09 0.82
CA LEU A 37 -0.16 -12.40 0.03
C LEU A 37 -0.17 -13.04 -1.38
N PRO A 38 -1.29 -13.63 -1.82
CA PRO A 38 -1.35 -14.38 -3.07
C PRO A 38 -0.81 -13.54 -4.24
N GLY A 39 0.09 -14.15 -5.01
CA GLY A 39 0.96 -13.45 -5.95
C GLY A 39 0.20 -12.52 -6.89
N CYS A 40 0.63 -11.25 -6.91
CA CYS A 40 0.40 -10.12 -7.84
C CYS A 40 -1.01 -9.86 -8.41
N SER A 41 -1.84 -10.86 -8.67
CA SER A 41 -3.21 -10.76 -9.15
C SER A 41 -4.20 -10.43 -8.02
N ASP A 42 -3.94 -10.97 -6.82
CA ASP A 42 -4.93 -11.07 -5.75
C ASP A 42 -4.71 -10.20 -4.52
N LEU A 43 -3.62 -9.45 -4.38
CA LEU A 43 -3.51 -8.26 -3.52
C LEU A 43 -2.20 -7.58 -3.91
N PRO A 44 -2.23 -6.50 -4.69
CA PRO A 44 -0.98 -5.91 -5.13
C PRO A 44 -0.21 -5.36 -3.93
N VAL A 45 1.10 -5.60 -3.94
CA VAL A 45 2.02 -5.20 -2.88
C VAL A 45 3.07 -4.26 -3.47
N LEU A 46 3.16 -3.07 -2.90
CA LEU A 46 4.12 -2.04 -3.23
C LEU A 46 5.10 -1.88 -2.07
N GLN A 47 6.40 -2.04 -2.31
CA GLN A 47 7.40 -1.72 -1.29
C GLN A 47 7.85 -0.27 -1.41
N LEU A 48 7.88 0.47 -0.31
CA LEU A 48 8.23 1.88 -0.27
C LEU A 48 9.64 2.09 0.25
N GLU A 49 10.60 2.26 -0.66
CA GLU A 49 12.02 2.44 -0.29
C GLU A 49 12.36 3.86 0.23
N ASP A 50 11.61 4.88 -0.18
CA ASP A 50 11.93 6.29 0.13
C ASP A 50 10.66 7.13 0.37
N ALA A 51 9.92 6.78 1.42
CA ALA A 51 8.69 7.45 1.82
C ALA A 51 8.89 8.95 2.12
N ALA A 52 9.99 9.29 2.81
CA ALA A 52 10.33 10.67 3.18
C ALA A 52 10.46 11.56 1.94
N ARG A 53 11.21 11.12 0.92
CA ARG A 53 11.39 11.89 -0.31
C ARG A 53 10.08 12.10 -1.08
N LEU A 54 9.15 11.15 -1.02
CA LEU A 54 7.84 11.27 -1.66
C LEU A 54 6.93 12.21 -0.89
N HIS A 55 7.01 12.20 0.44
CA HIS A 55 6.34 13.16 1.28
C HIS A 55 6.87 14.58 1.01
N GLU A 56 8.18 14.77 0.95
CA GLU A 56 8.79 16.05 0.60
C GLU A 56 8.36 16.54 -0.80
N ASP A 57 8.33 15.65 -1.80
CA ASP A 57 7.82 15.98 -3.14
C ASP A 57 6.34 16.40 -3.09
N TRP A 58 5.52 15.74 -2.27
CA TRP A 58 4.12 16.10 -2.06
C TRP A 58 3.97 17.46 -1.37
N LEU A 59 4.74 17.74 -0.32
CA LEU A 59 4.72 19.05 0.34
C LEU A 59 5.16 20.18 -0.60
N ALA A 60 6.13 19.90 -1.48
CA ALA A 60 6.65 20.90 -2.42
C ALA A 60 5.74 21.14 -3.64
N ARG A 61 5.09 20.10 -4.18
CA ARG A 61 4.35 20.16 -5.46
C ARG A 61 2.85 19.96 -5.33
N GLY A 62 2.37 19.51 -4.17
CA GLY A 62 0.96 19.24 -3.90
C GLY A 62 0.33 18.31 -4.94
N PRO A 63 -0.76 18.72 -5.63
CA PRO A 63 -1.44 17.92 -6.64
C PRO A 63 -0.56 17.47 -7.83
N GLN A 64 0.53 18.19 -8.11
CA GLN A 64 1.45 17.86 -9.21
C GLN A 64 2.54 16.86 -8.80
N SER A 65 2.58 16.48 -7.53
CA SER A 65 3.55 15.51 -7.02
C SER A 65 3.39 14.14 -7.67
N ARG A 66 4.46 13.37 -7.62
CA ARG A 66 4.48 12.04 -8.22
C ARG A 66 3.49 11.10 -7.53
N VAL A 67 3.39 11.17 -6.20
CA VAL A 67 2.52 10.30 -5.42
C VAL A 67 1.03 10.54 -5.71
N VAL A 68 0.58 11.80 -5.87
CA VAL A 68 -0.79 12.11 -6.30
C VAL A 68 -1.08 11.51 -7.68
N ASN A 69 -0.17 11.71 -8.64
CA ASN A 69 -0.32 11.21 -10.00
C ASN A 69 -0.38 9.68 -10.10
N LEU A 70 0.21 8.97 -9.14
CA LEU A 70 0.20 7.51 -9.08
C LEU A 70 -1.05 6.99 -8.37
N LEU A 71 -1.37 7.53 -7.19
CA LEU A 71 -2.53 7.09 -6.41
C LEU A 71 -3.86 7.43 -7.10
N SER A 72 -3.94 8.52 -7.85
CA SER A 72 -5.13 8.87 -8.63
C SER A 72 -5.52 7.80 -9.66
N ARG A 73 -4.56 6.95 -10.08
CA ARG A 73 -4.80 5.86 -11.03
C ARG A 73 -5.52 4.68 -10.39
N LEU A 74 -5.36 4.46 -9.08
CA LEU A 74 -5.98 3.33 -8.38
C LEU A 74 -7.51 3.45 -8.24
N GLY A 75 -8.07 4.61 -8.56
CA GLY A 75 -9.47 4.94 -8.31
C GLY A 75 -9.68 5.51 -6.90
N SER A 76 -10.69 6.36 -6.75
CA SER A 76 -11.00 7.05 -5.49
C SER A 76 -11.37 6.11 -4.34
N ASP A 77 -11.88 4.92 -4.65
CA ASP A 77 -12.35 3.95 -3.66
C ASP A 77 -11.30 2.92 -3.25
N CYS A 78 -10.10 2.96 -3.84
CA CYS A 78 -9.01 2.05 -3.48
C CYS A 78 -8.63 2.21 -2.01
N LEU A 79 -8.60 1.10 -1.27
CA LEU A 79 -8.12 1.07 0.11
C LEU A 79 -6.60 0.91 0.16
N LEU A 80 -5.90 1.84 0.81
CA LEU A 80 -4.48 1.70 1.09
C LEU A 80 -4.29 0.95 2.41
N LEU A 81 -3.61 -0.18 2.36
CA LEU A 81 -3.28 -1.03 3.51
C LEU A 81 -1.79 -0.87 3.77
N VAL A 82 -1.44 -0.10 4.79
CA VAL A 82 -0.06 0.27 5.07
C VAL A 82 0.50 -0.64 6.16
N VAL A 83 1.66 -1.23 5.91
CA VAL A 83 2.39 -2.07 6.87
C VAL A 83 3.68 -1.38 7.27
N GLU A 84 3.82 -1.07 8.55
CA GLU A 84 4.96 -0.37 9.14
C GLU A 84 5.58 -1.16 10.29
N PRO A 85 6.85 -0.91 10.64
CA PRO A 85 7.42 -1.37 11.89
C PRO A 85 6.60 -0.88 13.09
N GLU A 86 6.67 -1.61 14.20
CA GLU A 86 6.08 -1.15 15.45
C GLU A 86 6.63 0.24 15.84
N GLY A 87 5.71 1.16 16.18
CA GLY A 87 6.04 2.53 16.57
C GLY A 87 6.32 3.51 15.41
N ALA A 88 6.26 3.06 14.16
CA ALA A 88 6.38 3.93 12.98
C ALA A 88 5.00 4.39 12.46
N SER A 89 4.95 5.61 11.91
CA SER A 89 3.77 6.21 11.28
C SER A 89 4.17 7.14 10.11
N GLU A 90 5.28 6.82 9.45
CA GLU A 90 5.86 7.61 8.35
C GLU A 90 4.97 7.64 7.10
N LEU A 91 3.99 6.73 7.00
CA LEU A 91 3.12 6.58 5.83
C LEU A 91 1.71 7.14 6.02
N GLU A 92 1.39 7.72 7.18
CA GLU A 92 0.05 8.26 7.50
C GLU A 92 -0.40 9.34 6.52
N TRP A 93 0.55 10.17 6.04
CA TRP A 93 0.29 11.24 5.09
C TRP A 93 -0.31 10.75 3.77
N LEU A 94 -0.10 9.47 3.38
CA LEU A 94 -0.65 8.90 2.15
C LEU A 94 -2.19 8.98 2.10
N GLY A 95 -2.87 8.91 3.25
CA GLY A 95 -4.32 9.05 3.33
C GLY A 95 -4.82 10.45 2.93
N SER A 96 -3.96 11.46 3.01
CA SER A 96 -4.27 12.86 2.66
C SER A 96 -3.98 13.22 1.21
N VAL A 97 -3.28 12.35 0.46
CA VAL A 97 -2.74 12.68 -0.87
C VAL A 97 -3.82 12.80 -1.93
N ALA A 98 -4.70 11.80 -2.05
CA ALA A 98 -5.76 11.79 -3.05
C ALA A 98 -7.11 11.30 -2.50
N GLY A 99 -7.31 11.46 -1.19
CA GLY A 99 -8.57 11.13 -0.51
C GLY A 99 -8.82 9.63 -0.33
N GLN A 100 -7.80 8.79 -0.56
CA GLN A 100 -7.91 7.36 -0.32
C GLN A 100 -8.07 7.08 1.17
N ARG A 101 -8.89 6.08 1.48
CA ARG A 101 -8.94 5.52 2.82
C ARG A 101 -7.64 4.77 3.08
N LEU A 102 -7.07 4.98 4.26
CA LEU A 102 -5.84 4.35 4.70
C LEU A 102 -6.12 3.54 5.98
N GLN A 103 -5.59 2.32 6.05
CA GLN A 103 -5.54 1.51 7.27
C GLN A 103 -4.10 1.10 7.57
N HIS A 104 -3.66 1.35 8.81
CA HIS A 104 -2.33 0.98 9.28
C HIS A 104 -2.33 -0.40 9.94
N PHE A 105 -1.22 -1.10 9.71
CA PHE A 105 -0.86 -2.34 10.35
C PHE A 105 0.59 -2.24 10.80
N SER A 106 0.89 -2.84 11.95
CA SER A 106 2.25 -2.88 12.46
C SER A 106 2.76 -4.32 12.56
N THR A 107 4.08 -4.47 12.56
CA THR A 107 4.74 -5.77 12.81
C THR A 107 4.72 -6.21 14.28
N ALA A 108 4.05 -5.46 15.17
CA ALA A 108 3.78 -5.93 16.53
C ALA A 108 2.86 -7.15 16.53
N THR A 109 2.02 -7.27 15.49
CA THR A 109 1.20 -8.46 15.23
C THR A 109 2.02 -9.52 14.47
N PRO A 110 1.88 -10.82 14.81
CA PRO A 110 2.53 -11.89 14.07
C PRO A 110 2.25 -11.81 12.55
N THR A 111 3.27 -12.01 11.72
CA THR A 111 3.17 -11.88 10.26
C THR A 111 2.06 -12.72 9.65
N SER A 112 1.83 -13.93 10.16
CA SER A 112 0.76 -14.83 9.70
C SER A 112 -0.64 -14.27 9.94
N GLU A 113 -0.86 -13.66 11.10
CA GLU A 113 -2.13 -12.99 11.43
C GLU A 113 -2.32 -11.73 10.58
N LEU A 114 -1.24 -10.97 10.36
CA LEU A 114 -1.25 -9.82 9.47
C LEU A 114 -1.65 -10.21 8.04
N ILE A 115 -1.05 -11.27 7.49
CA ILE A 115 -1.40 -11.82 6.17
C ILE A 115 -2.90 -12.16 6.11
N ALA A 116 -3.40 -12.92 7.09
CA ALA A 116 -4.80 -13.32 7.13
C ALA A 116 -5.74 -12.11 7.14
N ARG A 117 -5.40 -11.08 7.93
CA ARG A 117 -6.21 -9.86 8.05
C ARG A 117 -6.19 -9.02 6.76
N LEU A 118 -5.05 -8.87 6.11
CA LEU A 118 -4.92 -8.16 4.83
C LEU A 118 -5.73 -8.86 3.73
N GLN A 119 -5.68 -10.20 3.66
CA GLN A 119 -6.46 -10.99 2.72
C GLN A 119 -7.97 -10.86 2.98
N GLN A 120 -8.39 -10.89 4.25
CA GLN A 120 -9.79 -10.70 4.62
C GLN A 120 -10.32 -9.34 4.17
N LEU A 121 -9.60 -8.26 4.44
CA LEU A 121 -10.02 -6.91 4.06
C LEU A 121 -10.18 -6.76 2.55
N ARG A 122 -9.28 -7.35 1.75
CA ARG A 122 -9.48 -7.35 0.31
C ARG A 122 -10.74 -8.10 -0.08
N ARG A 123 -10.99 -9.28 0.49
CA ARG A 123 -12.20 -10.08 0.18
C ARG A 123 -13.47 -9.27 0.46
N GLU A 124 -13.52 -8.60 1.60
CA GLU A 124 -14.64 -7.71 1.97
C GLU A 124 -14.80 -6.56 0.95
N ARG A 125 -13.69 -5.94 0.52
CA ARG A 125 -13.73 -4.87 -0.48
C ARG A 125 -14.15 -5.35 -1.86
N LEU A 126 -13.70 -6.53 -2.29
CA LEU A 126 -14.14 -7.14 -3.55
C LEU A 126 -15.65 -7.42 -3.53
N LEU A 127 -16.16 -8.00 -2.46
CA LEU A 127 -17.59 -8.27 -2.31
C LEU A 127 -18.43 -6.99 -2.35
N ALA A 128 -17.91 -5.89 -1.80
CA ALA A 128 -18.61 -4.60 -1.80
C ALA A 128 -18.71 -3.92 -3.17
N VAL A 129 -17.89 -4.31 -4.15
CA VAL A 129 -17.90 -3.71 -5.50
C VAL A 129 -18.52 -4.60 -6.58
N LEU A 130 -18.92 -5.83 -6.24
CA LEU A 130 -19.67 -6.69 -7.15
C LEU A 130 -21.10 -6.16 -7.29
N PRO A 131 -21.64 -6.03 -8.52
CA PRO A 131 -23.05 -5.73 -8.69
C PRO A 131 -23.91 -6.86 -8.11
N LEU A 132 -24.86 -6.49 -7.25
CA LEU A 132 -25.88 -7.38 -6.69
C LEU A 132 -26.78 -7.98 -7.76
#